data_AF-A0A4T2GIA9-F1
#
_entry.id   AF-A0A4T2GIA9-F1
#
_cell.length_a   1.000
_cell.length_b   1.000
_cell.length_c   1.000
_cell.angle_alpha   90.00
_cell.angle_beta   90.00
_cell.angle_gamma   90.00
#
_symmetry.space_group_name_H-M   'P 1'
#
loop_
_entity.id
_entity.type
_entity.pdbx_description
1 polymer ?
#
loop_
_entity_poly.entity_id
_entity_poly.type
_entity_poly.pdbx_seq_one_letter_code
_entity_poly.pdbx_strand_id
1 'polypeptide(L)' 'MEELSKRSESLIVEYASYAIERSETYADAIVYVNKMASLTIHGQAIKKAIQDEITKRALNSKIRL' A
#
# COMPACT_ATOMS: atom_id res chain seq x y z
N MET A 1 7.65 2.64 -21.95
CA MET A 1 7.94 3.32 -20.67
C MET A 1 6.64 3.69 -19.94
N GLU A 2 5.70 4.37 -20.61
CA GLU A 2 4.42 4.77 -20.01
C GLU A 2 3.57 3.60 -19.48
N GLU A 3 3.55 2.48 -20.21
CA GLU A 3 2.77 1.29 -19.84
C GLU A 3 3.32 0.57 -18.59
N LEU A 4 4.64 0.56 -18.40
CA LEU A 4 5.28 0.02 -17.21
C LEU A 4 4.98 0.85 -15.96
N SER A 5 4.97 2.19 -16.10
CA SER A 5 4.58 3.10 -15.01
C SER A 5 3.13 2.86 -14.57
N LYS A 6 2.20 2.82 -15.53
CA LYS A 6 0.77 2.57 -15.27
C LYS A 6 0.52 1.22 -14.60
N ARG A 7 1.26 0.18 -15.00
CA ARG A 7 1.19 -1.14 -14.35
C ARG A 7 1.72 -1.10 -12.91
N SER A 8 2.78 -0.35 -12.65
CA SER A 8 3.33 -0.20 -11.30
C SER A 8 2.39 0.55 -10.34
N GLU A 9 1.76 1.62 -10.82
CA GLU A 9 0.77 2.38 -10.06
C GLU A 9 -0.48 1.54 -9.77
N SER A 10 -0.94 0.77 -10.76
CA SER A 10 -2.08 -0.14 -10.60
C SER A 10 -1.80 -1.21 -9.54
N LEU A 11 -0.59 -1.77 -9.52
CA LEU A 11 -0.17 -2.74 -8.50
C LEU A 11 -0.17 -2.13 -7.09
N ILE A 12 0.33 -0.90 -6.94
CA ILE A 12 0.33 -0.20 -5.64
C ILE A 12 -1.11 -0.03 -5.13
N VAL A 13 -2.01 0.42 -6.00
CA VAL A 13 -3.43 0.63 -5.68
C VAL A 13 -4.13 -0.67 -5.31
N GLU A 14 -3.88 -1.76 -6.06
CA GLU A 14 -4.47 -3.07 -5.83
C GLU A 14 -4.02 -3.66 -4.49
N TYR A 15 -2.72 -3.64 -4.21
CA TYR A 15 -2.20 -4.15 -2.93
C TYR A 15 -2.63 -3.30 -1.73
N ALA A 16 -2.76 -1.97 -1.90
CA ALA A 16 -3.30 -1.10 -0.86
C ALA A 16 -4.75 -1.47 -0.55
N SER A 17 -5.61 -1.66 -1.56
CA SER A 17 -7.00 -2.10 -1.37
C SER A 17 -7.06 -3.47 -0.69
N TYR A 18 -6.27 -4.43 -1.16
CA TYR A 18 -6.21 -5.78 -0.60
C TYR A 18 -5.77 -5.80 0.88
N ALA A 19 -4.82 -4.95 1.25
CA ALA A 19 -4.38 -4.81 2.65
C ALA A 19 -5.47 -4.17 3.52
N ILE A 20 -6.17 -3.15 3.01
CA ILE A 20 -7.28 -2.50 3.72
C ILE A 20 -8.44 -3.47 3.93
N GLU A 21 -8.84 -4.24 2.92
CA GLU A 21 -9.94 -5.21 3.01
C GLU A 21 -9.69 -6.34 4.03
N ARG A 22 -8.41 -6.66 4.31
CA ARG A 22 -8.02 -7.68 5.30
C ARG A 22 -7.78 -7.14 6.71
N SER A 23 -8.00 -5.85 6.91
CA SER A 23 -7.61 -5.16 8.12
C SER A 23 -8.80 -4.43 8.71
N GLU A 24 -8.89 -4.40 10.03
CA GLU A 24 -9.97 -3.67 10.72
C GLU A 24 -9.74 -2.17 10.70
N THR A 25 -8.47 -1.75 10.73
CA THR A 25 -8.06 -0.34 10.69
C THR A 25 -7.00 -0.08 9.61
N TYR A 26 -6.81 1.19 9.27
CA TYR A 26 -5.71 1.59 8.39
C TYR A 26 -4.34 1.30 9.02
N ALA A 27 -4.21 1.38 10.35
CA ALA A 27 -2.99 1.01 11.05
C ALA A 27 -2.68 -0.49 10.88
N ASP A 28 -3.70 -1.35 11.00
CA ASP A 28 -3.56 -2.79 10.76
C ASP A 28 -3.14 -3.08 9.31
N ALA A 29 -3.68 -2.34 8.34
CA ALA A 29 -3.30 -2.46 6.94
C ALA A 29 -1.83 -2.11 6.69
N ILE A 30 -1.31 -1.07 7.36
CA ILE A 30 0.12 -0.71 7.31
C ILE A 30 0.97 -1.83 7.92
N VAL A 31 0.54 -2.41 9.05
CA VAL A 31 1.22 -3.55 9.70
C VAL A 31 1.19 -4.79 8.80
N TYR A 32 0.07 -5.05 8.13
CA TYR A 32 -0.10 -6.14 7.17
C TYR A 32 0.92 -6.02 6.03
N VAL A 33 1.01 -4.85 5.40
CA VAL A 33 2.01 -4.57 4.35
C VAL A 33 3.43 -4.64 4.90
N ASN A 34 3.63 -4.25 6.17
CA ASN A 34 4.94 -4.35 6.81
C ASN A 34 5.45 -5.79 6.93
N LYS A 35 4.54 -6.75 7.11
CA LYS A 35 4.83 -8.19 7.18
C LYS A 35 5.11 -8.82 5.81
N MET A 36 4.84 -8.13 4.70
CA MET A 36 5.24 -8.60 3.37
C MET A 36 6.77 -8.64 3.30
N ALA A 37 7.32 -9.84 3.16
CA ALA A 37 8.76 -10.05 3.08
C ALA A 37 9.29 -9.54 1.72
N SER A 38 10.18 -8.55 1.74
CA SER A 38 10.98 -8.20 0.57
C SER A 38 12.38 -7.75 0.96
N LEU A 39 13.38 -8.44 0.42
CA LEU A 39 14.81 -8.22 0.70
C LEU A 39 15.49 -7.34 -0.36
N THR A 40 14.78 -6.93 -1.42
CA THR A 40 15.33 -6.11 -2.48
C THR A 40 15.01 -4.63 -2.27
N ILE A 41 15.90 -3.74 -2.71
CA ILE A 41 15.68 -2.29 -2.64
C ILE A 41 14.38 -1.89 -3.37
N HIS A 42 14.14 -2.49 -4.54
CA HIS A 42 12.92 -2.25 -5.31
C HIS A 42 11.67 -2.73 -4.57
N GLY A 43 11.71 -3.89 -3.93
CA GLY A 43 10.58 -4.38 -3.16
C GLY A 43 10.32 -3.58 -1.89
N GLN A 44 11.36 -3.04 -1.23
CA GLN A 44 11.20 -2.06 -0.15
C GLN A 44 10.56 -0.76 -0.64
N ALA A 45 10.95 -0.27 -1.83
CA ALA A 45 10.35 0.92 -2.43
C ALA A 45 8.87 0.70 -2.77
N ILE A 46 8.51 -0.45 -3.33
CA ILE A 46 7.10 -0.82 -3.61
C ILE A 46 6.31 -0.92 -2.30
N LYS A 47 6.87 -1.58 -1.28
CA LYS A 47 6.25 -1.68 0.04
C LYS A 47 5.96 -0.31 0.63
N LYS A 48 6.92 0.62 0.55
CA LYS A 48 6.75 2.00 0.99
C LYS A 48 5.66 2.72 0.20
N ALA A 49 5.64 2.58 -1.12
CA ALA A 49 4.61 3.20 -1.96
C ALA A 49 3.18 2.70 -1.64
N ILE A 50 3.02 1.42 -1.31
CA ILE A 50 1.75 0.86 -0.84
C ILE A 50 1.36 1.47 0.51
N GLN A 51 2.30 1.60 1.45
CA GLN A 51 2.06 2.25 2.74
C GLN A 51 1.64 3.71 2.57
N ASP A 52 2.32 4.46 1.71
CA ASP A 52 2.01 5.86 1.42
C ASP A 52 0.59 6.00 0.83
N GLU A 53 0.18 5.10 -0.07
CA GLU A 53 -1.19 5.10 -0.62
C GLU A 53 -2.25 4.79 0.44
N ILE A 54 -1.99 3.83 1.35
CA ILE A 54 -2.88 3.54 2.49
C ILE A 54 -2.99 4.77 3.40
N THR A 55 -1.87 5.41 3.76
CA THR A 55 -1.86 6.63 4.58
C THR A 55 -2.61 7.77 3.90
N LYS A 56 -2.42 7.96 2.60
CA LYS A 56 -3.15 8.98 1.83
C LYS A 56 -4.66 8.73 1.89
N ARG A 57 -5.13 7.49 1.73
CA ARG A 57 -6.56 7.16 1.84
C ARG A 57 -7.09 7.38 3.25
N ALA A 58 -6.32 7.01 4.27
CA ALA A 58 -6.67 7.22 5.67
C ALA A 58 -6.87 8.71 5.98
N LEU A 59 -5.94 9.57 5.52
CA LEU A 59 -6.03 11.03 5.71
C LEU A 59 -7.22 11.67 5.00
N ASN A 60 -7.69 11.07 3.90
CA ASN A 60 -8.88 11.52 3.17
C ASN A 60 -10.17 10.83 3.65
N SER A 61 -10.08 9.89 4.59
CA SER A 61 -11.23 9.19 5.15
C SER A 61 -11.78 9.94 6.36
N LYS A 62 -13.10 9.90 6.55
CA LYS A 62 -13.73 10.35 7.80
C LYS A 62 -13.49 9.37 8.97
N ILE A 63 -12.99 8.17 8.67
CA ILE A 63 -12.68 7.12 9.63
C ILE A 63 -11.26 7.37 10.16
N ARG A 64 -11.11 7.50 11.48
CA ARG A 64 -9.81 7.78 12.13
C ARG A 64 -8.86 6.59 12.03
N LEU A 65 -7.57 6.92 11.89
CA LEU A 65 -6.42 6.03 12.15
C LEU A 65 -6.40 5.56 13.59
#